data_AF-A0A1F5UQU0-F1
#
_entry.id   AF-A0A1F5UQU0-F1
#
_cell.length_a   1.000
_cell.length_b   1.000
_cell.length_c   1.000
_cell.angle_alpha   90.00
_cell.angle_beta   90.00
_cell.angle_gamma   90.00
#
_symmetry.space_group_name_H-M   'P 1'
#
loop_
_entity.id
_entity.type
_entity.pdbx_description
1 polymer ?
#
loop_
_entity_poly.entity_id
_entity_poly.type
_entity_poly.pdbx_seq_one_letter_code
_entity_poly.pdbx_strand_id
1 'polypeptide(L)'
;MAHPNGGANQIIGMNHRFTDAVTKIRTYGNQTFTSTTGETICASLGKTRNGLPAIIYTGKNSIHGNVCSKCWGFRVSCNGVLIGQCTETFDRGL
;
A
#
# COMPACT_ATOMS: atom_id res chain seq x y z
N MET A 1 -6.00 -12.16 -2.90
CA MET A 1 -7.33 -12.33 -3.54
C MET A 1 -7.72 -10.98 -4.13
N ALA A 2 -8.24 -10.89 -5.36
CA ALA A 2 -8.85 -9.65 -5.88
C ALA A 2 -10.37 -9.77 -5.68
N HIS A 3 -10.94 -9.03 -4.72
CA HIS A 3 -12.35 -9.08 -4.32
C HIS A 3 -13.10 -7.87 -4.90
N PRO A 4 -14.44 -7.90 -5.00
CA PRO A 4 -15.21 -6.85 -5.68
C PRO A 4 -15.19 -5.49 -4.96
N ASN A 5 -15.20 -5.45 -3.62
CA ASN A 5 -15.56 -4.24 -2.86
C ASN A 5 -14.41 -3.38 -2.29
N GLY A 6 -13.16 -3.61 -2.68
CA GLY A 6 -12.05 -2.82 -2.10
C GLY A 6 -11.81 -3.12 -0.61
N GLY A 7 -11.07 -2.24 0.07
CA GLY A 7 -10.80 -2.38 1.50
C GLY A 7 -12.04 -2.15 2.38
N ALA A 8 -11.89 -2.28 3.69
CA ALA A 8 -12.95 -2.00 4.66
C ALA A 8 -12.62 -0.75 5.49
N ASN A 9 -13.65 -0.11 6.06
CA ASN A 9 -13.57 1.03 6.99
C ASN A 9 -12.85 2.28 6.47
N GLN A 10 -13.64 3.35 6.32
CA GLN A 10 -13.24 4.73 6.01
C GLN A 10 -12.33 4.91 4.78
N ILE A 11 -12.87 5.59 3.77
CA ILE A 11 -12.09 6.05 2.62
C ILE A 11 -11.14 7.13 3.09
N ILE A 12 -9.90 7.03 2.62
CA ILE A 12 -8.85 8.00 2.86
C ILE A 12 -8.67 8.81 1.59
N GLY A 13 -8.56 10.14 1.72
CA GLY A 13 -8.23 11.01 0.61
C GLY A 13 -6.83 10.73 0.10
N MET A 14 -6.74 10.06 -1.06
CA MET A 14 -5.48 9.85 -1.80
C MET A 14 -5.34 10.94 -2.85
N ASN A 15 -4.14 11.50 -2.98
CA ASN A 15 -3.85 12.52 -3.98
C ASN A 15 -3.47 11.87 -5.32
N HIS A 16 -2.86 10.69 -5.27
CA HIS A 16 -2.36 9.98 -6.44
C HIS A 16 -3.11 8.67 -6.69
N ARG A 17 -3.04 8.17 -7.92
CA ARG A 17 -3.61 6.87 -8.29
C ARG A 17 -2.66 5.76 -7.89
N PHE A 18 -3.21 4.57 -7.66
CA PHE A 18 -2.40 3.37 -7.43
C PHE A 18 -1.38 3.10 -8.54
N THR A 19 -1.70 3.47 -9.79
CA THR A 19 -0.78 3.34 -10.93
C THR A 19 0.47 4.17 -10.76
N ASP A 20 0.36 5.36 -10.17
CA ASP A 20 1.48 6.27 -9.96
C ASP A 20 2.41 5.69 -8.88
N ALA A 21 1.80 5.15 -7.81
CA ALA A 21 2.48 4.42 -6.76
C ALA A 21 3.28 3.21 -7.28
N VAL A 22 2.65 2.40 -8.13
CA VAL A 22 3.30 1.25 -8.79
C VAL A 22 4.42 1.70 -9.73
N THR A 23 4.20 2.78 -10.48
CA THR A 23 5.19 3.32 -11.42
C THR A 23 6.43 3.81 -10.69
N LYS A 24 6.26 4.54 -9.59
CA LYS A 24 7.38 5.01 -8.76
C LYS A 24 8.25 3.84 -8.27
N ILE A 25 7.65 2.81 -7.68
CA ILE A 25 8.42 1.65 -7.19
C ILE A 25 9.07 0.88 -8.34
N ARG A 26 8.43 0.81 -9.50
CA ARG A 26 9.01 0.16 -10.68
C ARG A 26 10.23 0.91 -11.23
N THR A 27 10.16 2.24 -11.24
CA THR A 27 11.22 3.11 -11.79
C THR A 27 12.39 3.26 -10.84
N TYR A 28 12.13 3.46 -9.55
CA TYR A 28 13.15 3.82 -8.56
C TYR A 28 13.47 2.69 -7.58
N GLY A 29 12.88 1.51 -7.75
CA GLY A 29 13.02 0.39 -6.83
C GLY A 29 12.23 0.56 -5.54
N ASN A 30 12.53 -0.28 -4.54
CA ASN A 30 11.87 -0.26 -3.25
C ASN A 30 11.99 1.13 -2.59
N GLN A 31 10.87 1.64 -2.08
CA GLN A 31 10.78 2.98 -1.51
C GLN A 31 10.70 2.90 0.01
N THR A 32 11.64 3.52 0.71
CA THR A 32 11.65 3.54 2.18
C THR A 32 11.15 4.88 2.69
N PHE A 33 10.25 4.87 3.67
CA PHE A 33 9.68 6.07 4.28
C PHE A 33 9.36 5.81 5.76
N THR A 34 9.28 6.87 6.56
CA THR A 34 8.88 6.78 7.96
C THR A 34 7.36 6.94 8.06
N SER A 35 6.66 5.92 8.57
CA SER A 35 5.21 5.96 8.78
C SER A 35 4.82 7.01 9.84
N THR A 36 3.52 7.30 9.95
CA THR A 36 2.98 8.18 10.99
C THR A 36 3.23 7.69 12.43
N THR A 37 3.57 6.41 12.62
CA THR A 37 3.92 5.83 13.92
C THR A 37 5.42 5.90 14.23
N GLY A 38 6.23 6.49 13.34
CA GLY A 38 7.68 6.60 13.50
C GLY A 38 8.45 5.35 13.04
N GLU A 39 7.78 4.36 12.47
CA GLU A 39 8.44 3.15 11.97
C GLU A 39 8.95 3.34 10.54
N THR A 40 10.15 2.85 10.26
CA THR A 40 10.68 2.80 8.89
C THR A 40 9.99 1.67 8.12
N ILE A 41 9.21 2.05 7.11
CA ILE A 41 8.48 1.17 6.22
C ILE A 41 9.14 1.18 4.85
N CYS A 42 9.24 0.00 4.25
CA CYS A 42 9.66 -0.20 2.87
C CYS A 42 8.43 -0.63 2.04
N ALA A 43 8.12 0.16 1.01
CA ALA A 43 7.17 -0.17 -0.03
C ALA A 43 7.87 -0.88 -1.19
N SER A 44 7.44 -2.11 -1.46
CA SER A 44 7.96 -2.94 -2.55
C SER A 44 6.82 -3.44 -3.43
N LEU A 45 7.15 -3.83 -4.66
CA LEU A 45 6.17 -4.42 -5.58
C LEU A 45 6.05 -5.92 -5.32
N GLY A 46 4.82 -6.34 -5.05
CA GLY A 46 4.40 -7.74 -5.05
C GLY A 46 3.37 -8.02 -6.14
N LYS A 47 2.89 -9.27 -6.16
CA LYS A 47 1.79 -9.70 -7.00
C LYS A 47 0.69 -10.30 -6.14
N THR A 48 -0.55 -9.98 -6.47
CA THR A 48 -1.70 -10.71 -5.95
C THR A 48 -1.73 -12.14 -6.51
N ARG A 49 -2.54 -13.03 -5.92
CA ARG A 49 -2.76 -14.40 -6.44
C ARG A 49 -3.13 -14.44 -7.92
N ASN A 50 -3.79 -13.40 -8.44
CA ASN A 50 -4.23 -13.32 -9.84
C ASN A 50 -3.18 -12.63 -10.74
N GLY A 51 -1.95 -12.43 -10.26
CA GLY A 51 -0.86 -11.79 -11.01
C GLY A 51 -0.93 -10.27 -11.08
N LEU A 52 -1.98 -9.63 -10.56
CA LEU A 52 -2.10 -8.17 -10.56
C LEU A 52 -1.10 -7.51 -9.60
N PRO A 53 -0.60 -6.30 -9.91
CA PRO A 53 0.31 -5.58 -9.02
C PRO A 53 -0.29 -5.34 -7.63
N ALA A 54 0.53 -5.53 -6.61
CA ALA A 54 0.26 -5.12 -5.24
C ALA A 54 1.48 -4.39 -4.69
N ILE A 55 1.27 -3.46 -3.77
CA ILE A 55 2.35 -2.87 -2.99
C ILE A 55 2.38 -3.57 -1.64
N ILE A 56 3.55 -4.05 -1.23
CA ILE A 56 3.77 -4.68 0.06
C ILE A 56 4.52 -3.68 0.94
N TYR A 57 3.96 -3.41 2.11
CA TYR A 57 4.59 -2.60 3.15
C TYR A 57 5.27 -3.53 4.14
N THR A 58 6.58 -3.43 4.23
CA THR A 58 7.41 -4.18 5.18
C THR A 58 8.09 -3.23 6.14
N GLY A 59 7.89 -3.45 7.44
CA GLY A 59 8.66 -2.80 8.49
C GLY A 59 9.98 -3.53 8.72
N LYS A 60 10.65 -3.20 9.82
CA LYS A 60 11.99 -3.74 10.13
C LYS A 60 12.01 -5.27 10.27
N ASN A 61 10.97 -5.84 10.88
CA ASN A 61 10.89 -7.28 11.20
C ASN A 61 9.54 -7.92 10.83
N SER A 62 8.63 -7.19 10.20
CA SER A 62 7.26 -7.64 9.97
C SER A 62 6.71 -7.09 8.66
N ILE A 63 5.74 -7.81 8.08
CA ILE A 63 4.92 -7.29 7.00
C ILE A 63 3.78 -6.51 7.64
N HIS A 64 3.73 -5.21 7.38
CA HIS A 64 2.66 -4.34 7.85
C HIS A 64 1.38 -4.54 7.07
N GLY A 65 1.49 -4.92 5.80
CA GLY A 65 0.35 -5.29 4.98
C GLY A 65 0.63 -5.15 3.51
N ASN A 66 -0.43 -5.30 2.72
CA ASN A 66 -0.36 -5.20 1.27
C ASN A 66 -1.59 -4.47 0.73
N VAL A 67 -1.39 -3.68 -0.32
CA VAL A 67 -2.45 -2.91 -0.98
C VAL A 67 -2.48 -3.24 -2.46
N CYS A 68 -3.64 -3.64 -2.97
CA CYS A 68 -3.90 -3.76 -4.40
C CYS A 68 -4.61 -2.50 -4.91
N SER A 69 -4.78 -2.37 -6.23
CA SER A 69 -5.48 -1.22 -6.84
C SER A 69 -6.87 -0.95 -6.24
N LYS A 70 -7.57 -1.98 -5.79
CA LYS A 70 -8.90 -1.84 -5.16
C LYS A 70 -8.86 -1.45 -3.69
N CYS A 71 -7.77 -1.73 -2.99
CA CYS A 71 -7.59 -1.36 -1.59
C CYS A 71 -6.88 0.00 -1.43
N TRP A 72 -6.42 0.60 -2.54
CA TRP A 72 -5.85 1.93 -2.54
C TRP A 72 -6.90 2.95 -2.08
N GLY A 73 -6.58 3.76 -1.06
CA GLY A 73 -7.52 4.69 -0.45
C GLY A 73 -8.41 4.11 0.66
N PHE A 74 -8.11 2.92 1.19
CA PHE A 74 -8.82 2.35 2.35
C PHE A 74 -7.89 2.18 3.55
N ARG A 75 -8.44 2.31 4.77
CA ARG A 75 -7.65 2.07 6.00
C ARG A 75 -7.32 0.60 6.21
N VAL A 76 -8.21 -0.29 5.82
CA VAL A 76 -8.02 -1.74 5.98
C VAL A 76 -7.99 -2.40 4.62
N SER A 77 -6.97 -3.23 4.38
CA SER A 77 -6.88 -4.03 3.17
C SER A 77 -7.93 -5.14 3.17
N CYS A 78 -8.07 -5.79 2.04
CA CYS A 78 -8.95 -6.94 1.88
C CYS A 78 -8.66 -8.14 2.77
N ASN A 79 -7.47 -8.18 3.37
CA ASN A 79 -7.04 -9.25 4.25
C ASN A 79 -7.33 -8.89 5.72
N GLY A 80 -8.07 -7.81 6.00
CA GLY A 80 -8.34 -7.33 7.35
C GLY A 80 -7.15 -6.61 8.00
N VAL A 81 -6.11 -6.28 7.22
CA VAL A 81 -4.87 -5.69 7.72
C VAL A 81 -4.94 -4.16 7.62
N LEU A 82 -4.60 -3.46 8.69
CA LEU A 82 -4.54 -1.99 8.69
C LEU A 82 -3.37 -1.50 7.83
N ILE A 83 -3.67 -0.86 6.70
CA ILE A 83 -2.69 -0.35 5.73
C ILE A 83 -2.73 1.17 5.58
N GLY A 84 -3.78 1.84 6.07
CA GLY A 84 -4.05 3.26 5.82
C GLY A 84 -2.86 4.16 6.13
N GLN A 85 -2.26 4.00 7.31
CA GLN A 85 -1.08 4.77 7.71
C GLN A 85 0.12 4.63 6.76
N CYS A 86 0.34 3.45 6.19
CA CYS A 86 1.43 3.22 5.25
C CYS A 86 1.07 3.80 3.87
N THR A 87 -0.18 3.60 3.44
CA THR A 87 -0.68 4.06 2.15
C THR A 87 -0.76 5.59 2.08
N GLU A 88 -1.22 6.26 3.13
CA GLU A 88 -1.26 7.73 3.25
C GLU A 88 0.13 8.35 3.19
N THR A 89 1.05 7.85 4.00
CA THR A 89 2.41 8.39 4.00
C THR A 89 3.10 8.15 2.66
N PHE A 90 2.89 6.97 2.07
CA PHE A 90 3.44 6.69 0.76
C PHE A 90 2.86 7.63 -0.30
N ASP A 91 1.53 7.82 -0.34
CA ASP A 91 0.85 8.73 -1.26
C ASP A 91 1.34 10.18 -1.17
N ARG A 92 1.58 10.70 0.04
CA ARG A 92 2.17 12.04 0.25
C ARG A 92 3.59 12.16 -0.26
N GLY A 93 4.31 11.03 -0.32
CA GLY A 93 5.68 10.97 -0.78
C GLY A 93 5.81 10.60 -2.26
N LEU A 94 4.71 10.38 -3.00
CA LEU A 94 4.74 10.10 -4.45
C LEU A 94 5.11 11.35 -5.23
#